data_AF-A0A8S3W268-F1
#
_entry.id   AF-A0A8S3W268-F1
#
_cell.length_a   1.000
_cell.length_b   1.000
_cell.length_c   1.000
_cell.angle_alpha   90.00
_cell.angle_beta   90.00
_cell.angle_gamma   90.00
#
_symmetry.space_group_name_H-M   'P 1'
#
loop_
_entity.id
_entity.type
_entity.pdbx_description
1 polymer ?
#
loop_
_entity_poly.entity_id
_entity_poly.type
_entity_poly.pdbx_seq_one_letter_code
_entity_poly.pdbx_strand_id
1 'polypeptide(L)'
;MDNVIQETNPQLSRKRTQQKENWKCNTMEKERYAPKEPPNLRIPCNHYTKAYRCTSLSHADIIAFNRRFYKKPDKIYQDNFIITHTKVCSTKRHRPINNHGKKTVSVINPDVVKLYADVKQEKLVDVTKLLIKYFGENWEEHINLLYFKQVLSRPKPSSAHAHEHDDEQCEFTEELPAIFV
;
A
#
# COMPACT_ATOMS: atom_id res chain seq x y z
N MET A 1 -16.14 20.95 63.48
CA MET A 1 -16.73 20.96 62.13
C MET A 1 -15.64 20.48 61.21
N ASP A 2 -15.61 19.18 60.98
CA ASP A 2 -14.46 18.51 60.37
C ASP A 2 -14.54 18.64 58.85
N ASN A 3 -13.51 19.25 58.26
CA ASN A 3 -13.39 19.43 56.82
C ASN A 3 -13.00 18.08 56.18
N VAL A 4 -13.97 17.43 55.55
CA VAL A 4 -13.77 16.22 54.76
C VAL A 4 -13.18 16.63 53.41
N ILE A 5 -11.88 16.38 53.21
CA ILE A 5 -11.20 16.57 51.93
C ILE A 5 -11.59 15.42 51.00
N GLN A 6 -12.30 15.72 49.91
CA GLN A 6 -12.64 14.73 48.88
C GLN A 6 -11.45 14.55 47.92
N GLU A 7 -10.98 13.31 47.77
CA GLU A 7 -9.95 12.96 46.81
C GLU A 7 -10.45 13.17 45.36
N THR A 8 -9.72 13.94 44.57
CA THR A 8 -10.02 14.14 43.15
C THR A 8 -9.42 13.02 42.33
N ASN A 9 -10.22 12.42 41.44
CA ASN A 9 -9.79 11.29 40.61
C ASN A 9 -8.69 11.75 39.61
N PRO A 10 -7.44 11.26 39.72
CA PRO A 10 -6.31 11.75 38.93
C PRO A 10 -6.36 11.39 37.43
N GLN A 11 -7.45 10.77 36.95
CA GLN A 11 -7.57 10.28 35.57
C GLN A 11 -8.07 11.30 34.53
N LEU A 12 -8.27 12.58 34.89
CA LEU A 12 -8.72 13.58 33.93
C LEU A 12 -7.53 14.27 33.24
N SER A 13 -6.76 13.51 32.47
CA SER A 13 -5.94 14.08 31.40
C SER A 13 -6.83 14.95 30.51
N ARG A 14 -6.47 16.23 30.32
CA ARG A 14 -7.21 17.18 29.45
C ARG A 14 -7.36 16.67 28.01
N LYS A 15 -6.50 15.73 27.59
CA LYS A 15 -6.57 15.10 26.28
C LYS A 15 -7.50 13.89 26.35
N ARG A 16 -8.58 13.94 25.57
CA ARG A 16 -9.49 12.83 25.35
C ARG A 16 -8.72 11.69 24.67
N THR A 17 -8.66 10.53 25.31
CA THR A 17 -8.15 9.31 24.66
C THR A 17 -9.02 9.02 23.44
N GLN A 18 -8.44 9.06 22.25
CA GLN A 18 -9.16 8.74 21.02
C GLN A 18 -9.43 7.24 20.96
N GLN A 19 -10.71 6.86 20.87
CA GLN A 19 -11.12 5.50 20.61
C GLN A 19 -10.90 5.18 19.13
N LYS A 20 -9.70 4.70 18.79
CA LYS A 20 -9.32 4.35 17.40
C LYS A 20 -10.25 3.32 16.79
N GLU A 21 -10.81 2.43 17.59
CA GLU A 21 -11.75 1.37 17.15
C GLU A 21 -13.01 1.92 16.48
N ASN A 22 -13.41 3.14 16.83
CA ASN A 22 -14.60 3.82 16.32
C ASN A 22 -14.29 4.74 15.14
N TRP A 23 -13.06 4.73 14.63
CA TRP A 23 -12.74 5.46 13.41
C TRP A 23 -13.46 4.83 12.23
N LYS A 24 -14.04 5.67 11.35
CA LYS A 24 -14.81 5.22 10.19
C LYS A 24 -14.08 4.16 9.36
N CYS A 25 -12.78 4.33 9.14
CA CYS A 25 -11.96 3.37 8.40
C CYS A 25 -11.94 1.98 9.07
N ASN A 26 -11.76 1.94 10.39
CA ASN A 26 -11.71 0.69 11.16
C ASN A 26 -13.10 0.03 11.23
N THR A 27 -14.17 0.81 11.32
CA THR A 27 -15.55 0.30 11.25
C THR A 27 -15.82 -0.33 9.89
N MET A 28 -15.52 0.38 8.79
CA MET A 28 -15.69 -0.16 7.43
C MET A 28 -14.82 -1.40 7.18
N GLU A 29 -13.61 -1.43 7.75
CA GLU A 29 -12.74 -2.59 7.66
C GLU A 29 -13.36 -3.80 8.37
N LYS A 30 -13.84 -3.62 9.61
CA LYS A 30 -14.55 -4.67 10.36
C LYS A 30 -15.79 -5.16 9.61
N GLU A 31 -16.60 -4.27 9.06
CA GLU A 31 -17.79 -4.61 8.27
C GLU A 31 -17.43 -5.40 7.01
N ARG A 32 -16.32 -5.06 6.35
CA ARG A 32 -15.84 -5.77 5.15
C ARG A 32 -15.49 -7.23 5.42
N TYR A 33 -14.89 -7.51 6.58
CA TYR A 33 -14.46 -8.86 6.98
C TYR A 33 -15.45 -9.56 7.92
N ALA A 34 -16.56 -8.91 8.27
CA ALA A 34 -17.64 -9.51 9.04
C ALA A 34 -18.28 -10.68 8.27
N PRO A 35 -18.83 -11.68 8.99
CA PRO A 35 -19.61 -12.75 8.36
C PRO A 35 -20.77 -12.16 7.57
N LYS A 36 -20.75 -12.37 6.27
CA LYS A 36 -21.94 -12.18 5.44
C LYS A 36 -22.89 -13.35 5.66
N GLU A 37 -24.17 -13.13 5.40
CA GLU A 37 -25.15 -14.21 5.40
C GLU A 37 -24.65 -15.36 4.50
N PRO A 38 -24.81 -16.63 4.92
CA PRO A 38 -24.41 -17.76 4.10
C PRO A 38 -25.16 -17.69 2.76
N PRO A 39 -24.50 -18.04 1.64
CA PRO A 39 -25.11 -17.95 0.32
C PRO A 39 -26.39 -18.78 0.28
N ASN A 40 -27.46 -18.22 -0.28
CA ASN A 40 -28.69 -18.96 -0.49
C ASN A 40 -28.50 -19.94 -1.65
N LEU A 41 -28.12 -21.18 -1.32
CA LEU A 41 -27.76 -22.23 -2.27
C LEU A 41 -28.99 -22.95 -2.88
N ARG A 42 -30.19 -22.37 -2.74
CA ARG A 42 -31.41 -22.92 -3.35
C ARG A 42 -31.41 -22.90 -4.88
N ILE A 43 -30.43 -22.25 -5.51
CA ILE A 43 -30.27 -22.23 -6.96
C ILE A 43 -29.39 -23.42 -7.37
N PRO A 44 -29.95 -24.52 -7.90
CA PRO A 44 -29.14 -25.62 -8.38
C PRO A 44 -28.32 -25.13 -9.57
N CYS A 45 -26.99 -25.20 -9.47
CA CYS A 45 -26.15 -24.91 -10.60
C CYS A 45 -26.14 -26.11 -11.56
N ASN A 46 -26.52 -25.91 -12.82
CA ASN A 46 -26.52 -26.94 -13.85
C ASN A 46 -25.16 -27.08 -14.56
N HIS A 47 -24.05 -26.90 -13.85
CA HIS A 47 -22.72 -27.03 -14.43
C HIS A 47 -22.29 -28.50 -14.44
N TYR A 48 -22.39 -29.15 -15.59
CA TYR A 48 -21.91 -30.52 -15.83
C TYR A 48 -20.52 -30.55 -16.49
N THR A 49 -19.70 -29.51 -16.30
CA THR A 49 -18.35 -29.48 -16.87
C THR A 49 -17.36 -30.19 -15.95
N LYS A 50 -16.40 -30.94 -16.52
CA LYS A 50 -15.35 -31.64 -15.75
C LYS A 50 -14.48 -30.69 -14.90
N ALA A 51 -14.53 -29.40 -15.19
CA ALA A 51 -13.76 -28.36 -14.50
C ALA A 51 -14.29 -28.07 -13.08
N TYR A 52 -15.60 -28.21 -12.85
CA TYR A 52 -16.24 -27.86 -11.59
C TYR A 52 -17.01 -29.05 -11.03
N ARG A 53 -16.86 -29.31 -9.72
CA ARG A 53 -17.55 -30.41 -9.03
C ARG A 53 -18.67 -29.89 -8.13
N CYS A 54 -19.54 -29.05 -8.68
CA CYS A 54 -20.57 -28.40 -7.88
C CYS A 54 -21.55 -29.38 -7.22
N THR A 55 -21.75 -30.57 -7.80
CA THR A 55 -22.54 -31.66 -7.22
C THR A 55 -21.85 -32.39 -6.07
N SER A 56 -20.53 -32.26 -5.93
CA SER A 56 -19.76 -32.96 -4.88
C SER A 56 -19.75 -32.23 -3.53
N LEU A 57 -20.08 -30.94 -3.51
CA LEU A 57 -20.10 -30.14 -2.29
C LEU A 57 -21.52 -30.08 -1.74
N SER A 58 -21.70 -30.55 -0.50
CA SER A 58 -23.00 -30.47 0.16
C SER A 58 -23.25 -29.08 0.74
N HIS A 59 -24.52 -28.75 0.96
CA HIS A 59 -24.91 -27.54 1.68
C HIS A 59 -24.25 -27.43 3.06
N ALA A 60 -24.14 -28.57 3.76
CA ALA A 60 -23.49 -28.65 5.07
C ALA A 60 -22.00 -28.29 4.99
N ASP A 61 -21.30 -28.71 3.93
CA ASP A 61 -19.89 -28.38 3.72
C ASP A 61 -19.68 -26.87 3.52
N ILE A 62 -20.57 -26.23 2.75
CA ILE A 62 -20.48 -24.79 2.48
C ILE A 62 -20.77 -23.98 3.75
N ILE A 63 -21.77 -24.38 4.55
CA ILE A 63 -22.03 -23.76 5.85
C ILE A 63 -20.84 -23.97 6.80
N ALA A 64 -20.30 -25.19 6.87
CA ALA A 64 -19.17 -25.49 7.72
C ALA A 64 -17.92 -24.68 7.32
N PHE A 65 -17.68 -24.53 6.02
CA PHE A 65 -16.62 -23.69 5.48
C PHE A 65 -16.83 -22.22 5.84
N ASN A 66 -18.02 -21.66 5.60
CA ASN A 66 -18.36 -20.28 5.91
C ASN A 66 -18.17 -19.98 7.41
N ARG A 67 -18.67 -20.86 8.28
CA ARG A 67 -18.51 -20.76 9.74
C ARG A 67 -17.03 -20.78 10.18
N ARG A 68 -16.19 -21.58 9.53
CA ARG A 68 -14.75 -21.66 9.84
C ARG A 68 -13.99 -20.44 9.32
N PHE A 69 -14.30 -19.99 8.11
CA PHE A 69 -13.68 -18.83 7.47
C PHE A 69 -13.94 -17.55 8.27
N TYR A 70 -15.19 -17.30 8.63
CA TYR A 70 -15.58 -16.12 9.41
C TYR A 70 -15.52 -16.31 10.93
N LYS A 71 -14.78 -17.31 11.43
CA LYS A 71 -14.59 -17.50 12.87
C LYS A 71 -13.99 -16.26 13.56
N LYS A 72 -13.16 -15.51 12.83
CA LYS A 72 -12.63 -14.20 13.24
C LYS A 72 -12.78 -13.20 12.10
N PRO A 73 -13.30 -11.98 12.35
CA PRO A 73 -13.43 -10.93 11.34
C PRO A 73 -12.11 -10.17 11.11
N ASP A 74 -10.98 -10.88 11.14
CA ASP A 74 -9.65 -10.29 10.96
C ASP A 74 -9.11 -10.64 9.57
N LYS A 75 -8.68 -9.63 8.81
CA LYS A 75 -8.08 -9.80 7.48
C LYS A 75 -6.96 -10.84 7.47
N ILE A 76 -6.03 -10.71 8.42
CA ILE A 76 -4.84 -11.58 8.52
C ILE A 76 -5.26 -13.04 8.74
N TYR A 77 -6.28 -13.27 9.58
CA TYR A 77 -6.79 -14.61 9.82
C TYR A 77 -7.43 -15.21 8.56
N GLN A 78 -8.26 -14.44 7.85
CA GLN A 78 -8.93 -14.88 6.63
C GLN A 78 -7.94 -15.17 5.50
N ASP A 79 -6.94 -14.32 5.30
CA ASP A 79 -5.88 -14.53 4.30
C ASP A 79 -5.09 -15.81 4.59
N ASN A 80 -4.69 -16.02 5.85
CA ASN A 80 -4.00 -17.25 6.26
C ASN A 80 -4.89 -18.50 6.09
N PHE A 81 -6.19 -18.37 6.33
CA PHE A 81 -7.15 -19.44 6.08
C PHE A 81 -7.21 -19.80 4.59
N ILE A 82 -7.22 -18.81 3.69
CA ILE A 82 -7.18 -19.04 2.23
C ILE A 82 -5.87 -19.74 1.86
N ILE A 83 -4.73 -19.25 2.33
CA ILE A 83 -3.41 -19.81 2.01
C ILE A 83 -3.31 -21.29 2.45
N THR A 84 -3.85 -21.63 3.63
CA THR A 84 -3.79 -23.01 4.14
C THR A 84 -4.69 -23.99 3.38
N HIS A 85 -5.81 -23.52 2.83
CA HIS A 85 -6.81 -24.37 2.15
C HIS A 85 -6.76 -24.30 0.62
N THR A 86 -5.90 -23.45 0.04
CA THR A 86 -5.71 -23.35 -1.41
C THR A 86 -4.35 -23.92 -1.81
N LYS A 87 -4.31 -24.51 -3.01
CA LYS A 87 -3.05 -24.92 -3.64
C LYS A 87 -2.76 -23.98 -4.79
N VAL A 88 -1.63 -23.29 -4.72
CA VAL A 88 -1.18 -22.43 -5.81
C VAL A 88 -0.56 -23.32 -6.89
N CYS A 89 -1.19 -23.35 -8.06
CA CYS A 89 -0.61 -23.95 -9.25
C CYS A 89 -0.04 -22.82 -10.11
N SER A 90 1.20 -22.97 -10.60
CA SER A 90 1.76 -22.03 -11.58
C SER A 90 0.86 -21.99 -12.81
N THR A 91 0.29 -20.83 -13.12
CA THR A 91 -0.52 -20.67 -14.33
C THR A 91 0.33 -20.97 -15.55
N LYS A 92 -0.07 -21.96 -16.37
CA LYS A 92 0.52 -22.16 -17.69
C LYS A 92 0.12 -20.98 -18.55
N ARG A 93 0.94 -19.93 -18.59
CA ARG A 93 0.73 -18.80 -19.50
C ARG A 93 0.91 -19.33 -20.92
N HIS A 94 -0.20 -19.52 -21.62
CA HIS A 94 -0.19 -19.72 -23.07
C HIS A 94 0.08 -18.37 -23.73
N ARG A 95 1.29 -17.82 -23.54
CA ARG A 95 1.74 -16.72 -24.38
C ARG A 95 1.94 -17.34 -25.75
N PRO A 96 1.16 -16.99 -26.79
CA PRO A 96 1.46 -17.46 -28.12
C PRO A 96 2.90 -17.04 -28.40
N ILE A 97 3.78 -18.03 -28.60
CA ILE A 97 5.14 -17.77 -29.04
C ILE A 97 4.98 -17.38 -30.50
N ASN A 98 4.64 -16.12 -30.72
CA ASN A 98 4.79 -15.52 -32.03
C ASN A 98 6.29 -15.53 -32.28
N ASN A 99 6.79 -16.56 -32.99
CA ASN A 99 8.17 -16.61 -33.47
C ASN A 99 8.48 -15.44 -34.43
N HIS A 100 7.51 -14.57 -34.70
CA HIS A 100 7.67 -13.25 -35.32
C HIS A 100 8.52 -12.34 -34.44
N GLY A 101 9.84 -12.48 -34.58
CA GLY A 101 10.81 -11.52 -34.07
C GLY A 101 11.59 -12.00 -32.86
N LYS A 102 12.34 -13.11 -32.99
CA LYS A 102 13.64 -13.17 -32.32
C LYS A 102 14.53 -12.09 -32.95
N LYS A 103 14.29 -10.81 -32.63
CA LYS A 103 15.31 -9.78 -32.83
C LYS A 103 16.45 -10.21 -31.93
N THR A 104 17.51 -10.74 -32.52
CA THR A 104 18.79 -10.83 -31.83
C THR A 104 19.03 -9.47 -31.21
N VAL A 105 19.17 -9.41 -29.89
CA VAL A 105 19.58 -8.18 -29.22
C VAL A 105 21.05 -7.99 -29.56
N SER A 106 21.30 -7.59 -30.80
CA SER A 106 22.61 -7.20 -31.30
C SER A 106 22.90 -5.89 -30.59
N VAL A 107 23.65 -6.00 -29.50
CA VAL A 107 24.21 -4.89 -28.73
C VAL A 107 23.21 -4.24 -27.76
N ILE A 108 23.16 -4.76 -26.53
CA ILE A 108 22.80 -3.94 -25.37
C ILE A 108 23.95 -2.97 -25.20
N ASN A 109 23.82 -1.75 -25.73
CA ASN A 109 24.69 -0.66 -25.31
C ASN A 109 24.25 -0.28 -23.89
N PRO A 110 25.08 -0.50 -22.86
CA PRO A 110 24.75 -0.02 -21.53
C PRO A 110 24.68 1.50 -21.62
N ASP A 111 23.47 2.05 -21.49
CA ASP A 111 23.32 3.49 -21.35
C ASP A 111 23.92 3.87 -19.99
N VAL A 112 24.80 4.87 -19.97
CA VAL A 112 25.43 5.33 -18.74
C VAL A 112 24.35 6.09 -17.99
N VAL A 113 23.67 5.39 -17.07
CA VAL A 113 22.69 6.01 -16.19
C VAL A 113 23.40 7.13 -15.46
N LYS A 114 22.95 8.37 -15.68
CA LYS A 114 23.43 9.53 -14.95
C LYS A 114 23.12 9.27 -13.47
N LEU A 115 24.16 8.97 -12.69
CA LEU A 115 24.05 8.66 -11.26
C LEU A 115 23.54 9.84 -10.42
N TYR A 116 23.34 11.00 -11.04
CA TYR A 116 22.99 12.24 -10.36
C TYR A 116 21.77 12.86 -11.03
N ALA A 117 20.69 12.97 -10.27
CA ALA A 117 19.57 13.83 -10.61
C ALA A 117 19.92 15.27 -10.24
N ASP A 118 19.53 16.22 -11.08
CA ASP A 118 19.71 17.64 -10.78
C ASP A 118 18.80 18.02 -9.60
N VAL A 119 19.40 18.38 -8.48
CA VAL A 119 18.68 18.77 -7.27
C VAL A 119 18.24 20.22 -7.39
N LYS A 120 16.95 20.50 -7.13
CA LYS A 120 16.42 21.86 -7.07
C LYS A 120 17.20 22.69 -6.03
N GLN A 121 17.52 23.94 -6.37
CA GLN A 121 18.33 24.83 -5.52
C GLN A 121 17.70 25.07 -4.14
N GLU A 122 16.37 25.12 -4.06
CA GLU A 122 15.63 25.23 -2.80
C GLU A 122 15.96 24.10 -1.82
N LYS A 123 16.13 22.87 -2.34
CA LYS A 123 16.49 21.70 -1.52
C LYS A 123 17.93 21.80 -1.02
N LEU A 124 18.84 22.35 -1.82
CA LEU A 124 20.23 22.56 -1.39
C LEU A 124 20.31 23.55 -0.22
N VAL A 125 19.54 24.64 -0.27
CA VAL A 125 19.45 25.61 0.84
C VAL A 125 18.93 24.94 2.12
N ASP A 126 17.91 24.10 2.01
CA ASP A 126 17.33 23.38 3.15
C ASP A 126 18.33 22.37 3.75
N VAL A 127 19.07 21.65 2.89
CA VAL A 127 20.14 20.74 3.31
C VAL A 127 21.25 21.52 4.05
N THR A 128 21.67 22.69 3.55
CA THR A 128 22.68 23.50 4.25
C THR A 128 22.20 23.95 5.62
N LYS A 129 20.93 24.36 5.76
CA LYS A 129 20.35 24.71 7.08
C LYS A 129 20.33 23.52 8.04
N LEU A 130 19.99 22.33 7.54
CA LEU A 130 20.03 21.09 8.31
C LEU A 130 21.46 20.78 8.79
N LEU A 131 22.45 20.89 7.91
CA LEU A 131 23.84 20.61 8.26
C LEU A 131 24.35 21.59 9.32
N ILE A 132 24.08 22.89 9.17
CA ILE A 132 24.43 23.90 10.18
C ILE A 132 23.73 23.62 11.52
N LYS A 133 22.45 23.23 11.49
CA LYS A 133 21.67 22.97 12.71
C LYS A 133 22.22 21.80 13.53
N TYR A 134 22.70 20.73 12.90
CA TYR A 134 23.13 19.51 13.60
C TYR A 134 24.63 19.45 13.84
N PHE A 135 25.45 20.03 12.96
CA PHE A 135 26.91 19.92 13.00
C PHE A 135 27.61 21.28 13.24
N GLY A 136 26.86 22.38 13.30
CA GLY A 136 27.40 23.73 13.49
C GLY A 136 27.89 24.37 12.19
N GLU A 137 28.45 25.58 12.31
CA GLU A 137 28.92 26.36 11.15
C GLU A 137 30.11 25.69 10.43
N ASN A 138 30.92 24.89 11.15
CA ASN A 138 32.10 24.19 10.62
C ASN A 138 31.79 22.78 10.08
N TRP A 139 30.55 22.50 9.68
CA TRP A 139 30.15 21.17 9.20
C TRP A 139 31.02 20.65 8.03
N GLU A 140 31.64 21.56 7.26
CA GLU A 140 32.50 21.23 6.12
C GLU A 140 33.81 20.50 6.49
N GLU A 141 34.26 20.60 7.75
CA GLU A 141 35.48 19.93 8.21
C GLU A 141 35.25 18.43 8.48
N HIS A 142 33.99 18.00 8.60
CA HIS A 142 33.68 16.60 8.88
C HIS A 142 33.84 15.73 7.64
N ILE A 143 34.73 14.74 7.75
CA ILE A 143 35.03 13.75 6.68
C ILE A 143 33.75 13.01 6.22
N ASN A 144 32.81 12.76 7.13
CA ASN A 144 31.56 12.07 6.81
C ASN A 144 30.59 12.90 5.95
N LEU A 145 30.85 14.21 5.78
CA LEU A 145 30.00 15.14 5.03
C LEU A 145 30.61 15.59 3.69
N LEU A 146 31.74 14.98 3.27
CA LEU A 146 32.40 15.29 1.99
C LEU A 146 31.47 15.15 0.78
N TYR A 147 30.52 14.21 0.81
CA TYR A 147 29.52 14.06 -0.24
C TYR A 147 28.69 15.34 -0.42
N PHE A 148 28.20 15.94 0.67
CA PHE A 148 27.38 17.15 0.61
C PHE A 148 28.19 18.34 0.10
N LYS A 149 29.46 18.43 0.49
CA LYS A 149 30.39 19.43 -0.06
C LYS A 149 30.53 19.28 -1.58
N GLN A 150 30.71 18.07 -2.07
CA GLN A 150 30.81 17.77 -3.51
C GLN A 150 29.51 18.05 -4.26
N VAL A 151 28.34 17.88 -3.63
CA VAL A 151 27.05 18.20 -4.25
C VAL A 151 26.82 19.71 -4.32
N LEU A 152 27.18 20.46 -3.27
CA LEU A 152 27.02 21.91 -3.20
C LEU A 152 28.03 22.68 -4.06
N SER A 153 29.23 22.14 -4.28
CA SER A 153 30.27 22.79 -5.09
C SER A 153 30.06 22.66 -6.61
N ARG A 154 29.00 21.98 -7.06
CA ARG A 154 28.79 21.73 -8.50
C ARG A 154 28.39 23.03 -9.20
N PRO A 155 28.99 23.35 -10.36
CA PRO A 155 28.56 24.49 -11.14
C PRO A 155 27.12 24.26 -11.60
N LYS A 156 26.28 25.29 -11.43
CA LYS A 156 24.89 25.25 -11.88
C LYS A 156 24.89 25.01 -13.40
N PRO A 157 24.22 23.96 -13.91
CA PRO A 157 24.13 23.76 -15.34
C PRO A 157 23.46 25.01 -15.95
N SER A 158 24.13 25.60 -16.95
CA SER A 158 23.60 26.75 -17.69
C SER A 158 22.23 26.38 -18.24
N SER A 159 21.22 27.07 -17.74
CA SER A 159 19.79 26.86 -17.97
C SER A 159 19.41 27.17 -19.43
N ALA A 160 19.82 26.32 -20.37
CA ALA A 160 19.46 26.47 -21.78
C ALA A 160 18.33 25.54 -22.25
N HIS A 161 17.90 24.56 -21.44
CA HIS A 161 16.79 23.68 -21.79
C HIS A 161 15.99 23.29 -20.54
N ALA A 162 15.13 24.20 -20.08
CA ALA A 162 14.05 23.82 -19.17
C ALA A 162 12.94 23.18 -20.02
N HIS A 163 12.90 21.85 -20.03
CA HIS A 163 11.73 21.13 -20.52
C HIS A 163 10.67 21.24 -19.43
N GLU A 164 9.69 22.11 -19.63
CA GLU A 164 8.48 22.14 -18.82
C GLU A 164 7.86 20.74 -18.91
N HIS A 165 7.84 20.05 -17.78
CA HIS A 165 7.08 18.83 -17.62
C HIS A 165 5.79 19.27 -16.97
N ASP A 166 4.74 19.41 -17.77
CA ASP A 166 3.40 19.63 -17.27
C ASP A 166 3.04 18.41 -16.43
N ASP A 167 3.04 18.60 -15.11
CA ASP A 167 2.49 17.64 -14.15
C ASP A 167 0.98 17.65 -14.36
N GLU A 168 0.53 16.88 -15.35
CA GLU A 168 -0.89 16.62 -15.62
C GLU A 168 -1.48 15.97 -14.36
N GLN A 169 -2.20 16.79 -13.62
CA GLN A 169 -2.79 16.44 -12.33
C GLN A 169 -3.83 15.35 -12.57
N CYS A 170 -3.52 14.13 -12.12
CA CYS A 170 -4.41 12.98 -12.25
C CYS A 170 -5.61 13.15 -11.30
N GLU A 171 -6.68 13.80 -11.75
CA GLU A 171 -7.94 13.88 -11.02
C GLU A 171 -8.62 12.50 -11.00
N PHE A 172 -8.85 11.99 -9.79
CA PHE A 172 -9.55 10.72 -9.56
C PHE A 172 -11.05 11.00 -9.59
N THR A 173 -11.71 10.76 -10.72
CA THR A 173 -13.17 10.84 -10.81
C THR A 173 -13.79 9.53 -10.29
N GLU A 174 -14.43 9.59 -9.13
CA GLU A 174 -15.29 8.52 -8.63
C GLU A 174 -16.62 8.52 -9.41
N GLU A 175 -16.66 7.80 -10.53
CA GLU A 175 -17.93 7.45 -11.16
C GLU A 175 -18.65 6.40 -10.30
N LEU A 176 -19.69 6.81 -9.57
CA LEU A 176 -20.60 5.89 -8.89
C LEU A 176 -21.45 5.15 -9.94
N PRO A 177 -21.53 3.81 -9.88
CA PRO A 177 -22.36 3.05 -10.82
C PRO A 177 -23.84 3.39 -10.61
N ALA A 178 -24.52 3.75 -11.70
CA ALA A 178 -25.96 3.92 -11.73
C ALA A 178 -26.64 2.60 -11.34
N ILE A 179 -27.32 2.63 -10.19
CA ILE A 179 -28.20 1.54 -9.76
C ILE A 179 -29.41 1.58 -10.69
N PHE A 180 -29.49 0.68 -11.65
CA PHE A 180 -30.73 0.42 -12.38
C PHE A 180 -31.70 -0.27 -11.42
N VAL A 181 -32.81 0.42 -11.12
CA VAL A 181 -33.98 -0.08 -10.40
C VAL A 181 -34.91 -0.79 -11.38
#